data_AF-A0A6A5WQY6-F1
#
_entry.id   AF-A0A6A5WQY6-F1
#
_cell.length_a   1.000
_cell.length_b   1.000
_cell.length_c   1.000
_cell.angle_alpha   90.00
_cell.angle_beta   90.00
_cell.angle_gamma   90.00
#
_symmetry.space_group_name_H-M   'P 1'
#
loop_
_entity.id
_entity.type
_entity.pdbx_description
1 polymer ?
#
loop_
_entity_poly.entity_id
_entity_poly.type
_entity_poly.pdbx_seq_one_letter_code
_entity_poly.pdbx_strand_id
1 'polypeptide(L)'
;MGSGQSHPAYGAGNRHNYNCKDCKDCHNCSNCSDCSRCNNCSSCKRCTSSSHLSNCQDMTDCDNCSNCHDCIGCRHLSNCSGLKNRHNESNIHE
;
A
#
# COMPACT_ATOMS: atom_id res chain seq x y z
N MET A 1 2.38 8.21 26.23
CA MET A 1 1.57 8.95 25.22
C MET A 1 2.49 9.94 24.53
N GLY A 2 2.32 10.16 23.21
CA GLY A 2 2.96 11.28 22.52
C GLY A 2 4.38 11.05 21.96
N SER A 3 4.45 10.41 20.80
CA SER A 3 5.49 10.70 19.78
C SER A 3 4.93 10.52 18.36
N GLY A 4 3.65 10.89 18.18
CA GLY A 4 3.14 11.22 16.86
C GLY A 4 3.61 12.63 16.46
N GLN A 5 3.60 12.88 15.15
CA GLN A 5 3.78 14.18 14.49
C GLN A 5 5.22 14.69 14.29
N SER A 6 5.77 14.34 13.13
CA SER A 6 6.22 15.36 12.17
C SER A 6 5.86 14.95 10.73
N HIS A 7 4.57 15.09 10.40
CA HIS A 7 4.16 15.35 9.01
C HIS A 7 4.85 16.67 8.56
N PRO A 8 5.31 16.79 7.31
CA PRO A 8 4.36 17.12 6.25
C PRO A 8 4.58 16.37 4.92
N ALA A 9 3.54 16.38 4.10
CA ALA A 9 3.69 16.27 2.65
C ALA A 9 4.50 17.46 2.09
N TYR A 10 4.70 17.51 0.77
CA TYR A 10 5.39 18.59 0.04
C TYR A 10 6.94 18.54 0.07
N GLY A 11 7.49 17.63 -0.75
CA GLY A 11 8.62 17.97 -1.63
C GLY A 11 10.02 18.07 -1.01
N ALA A 12 10.63 16.94 -0.62
CA ALA A 12 12.07 16.87 -0.37
C ALA A 12 12.71 15.49 -0.66
N GLY A 13 12.56 15.05 -1.91
CA GLY A 13 13.42 14.04 -2.54
C GLY A 13 13.11 12.57 -2.25
N ASN A 14 13.39 11.73 -3.25
CA ASN A 14 13.43 10.27 -3.15
C ASN A 14 14.36 9.83 -2.02
N ARG A 15 13.79 9.54 -0.85
CA ARG A 15 14.45 8.77 0.21
C ARG A 15 13.61 7.54 0.44
N HIS A 16 14.25 6.38 0.31
CA HIS A 16 13.65 5.11 0.66
C HIS A 16 13.31 5.14 2.15
N ASN A 17 12.04 5.39 2.47
CA ASN A 17 11.61 5.43 3.86
C ASN A 17 11.27 4.00 4.28
N TYR A 18 11.96 3.51 5.31
CA TYR A 18 11.77 2.17 5.84
C TYR A 18 10.93 2.24 7.12
N ASN A 19 10.06 1.27 7.33
CA ASN A 19 9.27 1.11 8.56
C ASN A 19 8.34 2.31 8.86
N CYS A 20 7.82 2.98 7.82
CA CYS A 20 6.83 4.06 8.01
C CYS A 20 5.59 3.54 8.74
N LYS A 21 5.04 4.34 9.66
CA LYS A 21 3.79 4.04 10.33
C LYS A 21 2.87 5.25 10.37
N ASP A 22 1.57 5.05 10.15
CA ASP A 22 0.53 6.08 10.21
C ASP A 22 0.78 7.26 9.24
N CYS A 23 1.55 7.02 8.17
CA CYS A 23 2.01 8.04 7.22
C CYS A 23 1.03 8.24 6.04
N LYS A 24 1.11 9.40 5.39
CA LYS A 24 0.28 9.76 4.23
C LYS A 24 1.14 10.20 3.06
N ASP A 25 0.62 10.03 1.85
CA ASP A 25 1.22 10.54 0.60
C ASP A 25 2.70 10.11 0.45
N CYS A 26 2.97 8.83 0.74
CA CYS A 26 4.33 8.28 0.84
C CYS A 26 4.81 7.72 -0.51
N HIS A 27 6.07 7.95 -0.87
CA HIS A 27 6.64 7.48 -2.14
C HIS A 27 7.93 6.68 -1.92
N ASN A 28 8.12 5.59 -2.67
CA ASN A 28 9.35 4.78 -2.68
C ASN A 28 9.71 4.14 -1.33
N CYS A 29 8.70 3.79 -0.51
CA CYS A 29 8.88 3.30 0.85
C CYS A 29 8.85 1.76 0.95
N SER A 30 9.38 1.22 2.05
CA SER A 30 9.38 -0.23 2.33
C SER A 30 8.98 -0.54 3.77
N ASN A 31 8.38 -1.72 3.99
CA ASN A 31 7.98 -2.22 5.32
C ASN A 31 7.00 -1.28 6.06
N CYS A 32 6.16 -0.54 5.33
CA CYS A 32 5.24 0.43 5.93
C CYS A 32 4.01 -0.25 6.56
N SER A 33 3.40 0.37 7.55
CA SER A 33 2.14 -0.09 8.15
C SER A 33 1.17 1.07 8.37
N ASP A 34 -0.13 0.82 8.26
CA ASP A 34 -1.17 1.80 8.58
C ASP A 34 -1.09 3.12 7.78
N CYS A 35 -0.52 3.08 6.57
CA CYS A 35 -0.32 4.26 5.74
C CYS A 35 -1.46 4.48 4.73
N SER A 36 -1.53 5.67 4.12
CA SER A 36 -2.54 5.98 3.11
C SER A 36 -1.96 6.74 1.92
N ARG A 37 -2.52 6.52 0.73
CA ARG A 37 -2.08 7.17 -0.52
C ARG A 37 -0.59 6.96 -0.84
N CYS A 38 -0.09 5.77 -0.52
CA CYS A 38 1.29 5.40 -0.84
C CYS A 38 1.43 5.08 -2.34
N ASN A 39 2.60 5.33 -2.91
CA ASN A 39 2.92 5.01 -4.29
C ASN A 39 4.35 4.44 -4.44
N ASN A 40 4.48 3.40 -5.26
CA ASN A 40 5.75 2.71 -5.51
C ASN A 40 6.40 2.15 -4.24
N CYS A 41 5.61 1.51 -3.37
CA CYS A 41 6.08 0.98 -2.08
C CYS A 41 6.08 -0.56 -2.06
N SER A 42 6.88 -1.15 -1.16
CA SER A 42 7.06 -2.60 -1.04
C SER A 42 6.90 -3.11 0.39
N SER A 43 6.49 -4.38 0.56
CA SER A 43 6.36 -5.03 1.87
C SER A 43 5.44 -4.29 2.85
N CYS A 44 4.47 -3.54 2.35
CA CYS A 44 3.59 -2.70 3.16
C CYS A 44 2.36 -3.48 3.66
N LYS A 45 1.82 -3.09 4.82
CA LYS A 45 0.65 -3.72 5.44
C LYS A 45 -0.43 -2.71 5.79
N ARG A 46 -1.70 -3.11 5.68
CA ARG A 46 -2.86 -2.31 6.14
C ARG A 46 -2.90 -0.89 5.54
N CYS A 47 -2.38 -0.70 4.32
CA CYS A 47 -2.44 0.62 3.67
C CYS A 47 -3.70 0.78 2.83
N THR A 48 -4.13 2.03 2.68
CA THR A 48 -5.41 2.41 2.06
C THR A 48 -5.19 3.32 0.85
N SER A 49 -6.04 3.21 -0.17
CA SER A 49 -6.08 4.11 -1.35
C SER A 49 -4.71 4.33 -2.00
N SER A 50 -3.90 3.27 -2.07
CA SER A 50 -2.49 3.31 -2.46
C SER A 50 -2.27 2.62 -3.82
N SER A 51 -1.13 2.84 -4.47
CA SER A 51 -0.89 2.34 -5.83
C SER A 51 0.55 1.90 -6.09
N HIS A 52 0.77 1.09 -7.14
CA HIS A 52 2.11 0.59 -7.51
C HIS A 52 2.80 -0.11 -6.34
N LEU A 53 2.07 -1.02 -5.67
CA LEU A 53 2.57 -1.71 -4.48
C LEU A 53 3.03 -3.13 -4.78
N SER A 54 4.01 -3.63 -4.02
CA SER A 54 4.53 -4.99 -4.17
C SER A 54 4.69 -5.71 -2.83
N ASN A 55 4.41 -7.02 -2.79
CA ASN A 55 4.57 -7.88 -1.60
C ASN A 55 3.76 -7.39 -0.38
N CYS A 56 2.54 -6.88 -0.59
CA CYS A 56 1.77 -6.19 0.45
C CYS A 56 0.65 -7.06 1.07
N GLN A 57 0.14 -6.68 2.25
CA GLN A 57 -0.89 -7.44 2.99
C GLN A 57 -1.98 -6.54 3.57
N ASP A 58 -3.22 -7.05 3.67
CA ASP A 58 -4.37 -6.37 4.29
C ASP A 58 -4.72 -5.02 3.65
N MET A 59 -4.53 -4.91 2.33
CA MET A 59 -4.62 -3.64 1.60
C MET A 59 -6.09 -3.28 1.29
N THR A 60 -6.44 -2.00 1.25
CA THR A 60 -7.82 -1.58 0.90
C THR A 60 -7.82 -0.50 -0.18
N ASP A 61 -8.71 -0.62 -1.17
CA ASP A 61 -8.91 0.33 -2.29
C ASP A 61 -7.63 0.69 -3.06
N CYS A 62 -6.72 -0.28 -3.22
CA CYS A 62 -5.43 -0.09 -3.88
C CYS A 62 -5.46 -0.45 -5.38
N ASP A 63 -4.50 0.09 -6.15
CA ASP A 63 -4.45 -0.03 -7.62
C ASP A 63 -3.05 -0.39 -8.15
N ASN A 64 -2.95 -1.11 -9.26
CA ASN A 64 -1.67 -1.52 -9.88
C ASN A 64 -0.71 -2.23 -8.90
N CYS A 65 -1.19 -3.22 -8.15
CA CYS A 65 -0.39 -3.90 -7.11
C CYS A 65 -0.01 -5.34 -7.49
N SER A 66 1.10 -5.85 -6.95
CA SER A 66 1.62 -7.20 -7.22
C SER A 66 1.99 -7.97 -5.95
N ASN A 67 1.92 -9.30 -6.01
CA ASN A 67 2.28 -10.20 -4.89
C ASN A 67 1.55 -9.88 -3.58
N CYS A 68 0.29 -9.43 -3.64
CA CYS A 68 -0.45 -8.97 -2.47
C CYS A 68 -1.38 -10.04 -1.88
N HIS A 69 -1.62 -9.96 -0.58
CA HIS A 69 -2.47 -10.88 0.19
C HIS A 69 -3.58 -10.14 0.96
N ASP A 70 -4.72 -10.81 1.17
CA ASP A 70 -5.85 -10.32 2.01
C ASP A 70 -6.39 -8.91 1.65
N CYS A 71 -6.33 -8.51 0.38
CA CYS A 71 -6.72 -7.15 -0.02
C CYS A 71 -8.22 -7.03 -0.36
N ILE A 72 -8.79 -5.85 -0.11
CA ILE A 72 -10.21 -5.52 -0.26
C ILE A 72 -10.39 -4.37 -1.27
N GLY A 73 -11.33 -4.48 -2.21
CA GLY A 73 -11.72 -3.36 -3.10
C GLY A 73 -10.68 -2.97 -4.16
N CYS A 74 -9.61 -3.77 -4.30
CA CYS A 74 -8.45 -3.42 -5.10
C CYS A 74 -8.62 -3.70 -6.62
N ARG A 75 -7.81 -3.01 -7.44
CA ARG A 75 -7.83 -3.03 -8.91
C ARG A 75 -6.43 -3.26 -9.50
N HIS A 76 -6.39 -3.74 -10.74
CA HIS A 76 -5.18 -4.03 -11.53
C HIS A 76 -4.13 -4.81 -10.72
N LEU A 77 -4.51 -6.01 -10.29
CA LEU A 77 -3.73 -6.86 -9.41
C LEU A 77 -3.04 -8.00 -10.17
N SER A 78 -1.79 -8.31 -9.80
CA SER A 78 -1.00 -9.39 -10.42
C SER A 78 -0.34 -10.30 -9.38
N ASN A 79 -0.45 -11.62 -9.58
CA ASN A 79 0.11 -12.63 -8.66
C ASN A 79 -0.34 -12.47 -7.19
N CYS A 80 -1.62 -12.15 -6.96
CA CYS A 80 -2.18 -11.86 -5.64
C CYS A 80 -3.17 -12.96 -5.17
N SER A 81 -3.33 -13.12 -3.85
CA SER A 81 -4.20 -14.14 -3.23
C SER A 81 -5.04 -13.57 -2.07
N GLY A 82 -6.08 -14.29 -1.61
CA GLY A 82 -6.95 -13.83 -0.51
C GLY A 82 -7.76 -12.56 -0.81
N LEU A 83 -7.98 -12.25 -2.09
CA LEU A 83 -8.52 -10.97 -2.55
C LEU A 83 -10.05 -10.90 -2.49
N LYS A 84 -10.59 -10.04 -1.64
CA LYS A 84 -12.03 -9.84 -1.45
C LYS A 84 -12.51 -8.64 -2.27
N ASN A 85 -13.59 -8.79 -3.03
CA ASN A 85 -14.19 -7.71 -3.83
C ASN A 85 -13.20 -7.06 -4.84
N ARG A 86 -12.52 -7.87 -5.66
CA ARG A 86 -11.62 -7.36 -6.72
C ARG A 86 -12.44 -6.73 -7.87
N HIS A 87 -12.11 -5.50 -8.27
CA HIS A 87 -12.85 -4.78 -9.31
C HIS A 87 -12.20 -4.79 -10.71
N ASN A 88 -10.91 -5.15 -10.81
CA ASN A 88 -10.22 -5.51 -12.07
C ASN A 88 -8.95 -6.31 -11.74
N GLU A 89 -8.52 -7.36 -12.45
CA GLU A 89 -9.05 -8.06 -13.64
C GLU A 89 -8.81 -9.58 -13.49
N SER A 90 -8.74 -10.31 -14.62
CA SER A 90 -8.33 -11.70 -14.90
C SER A 90 -7.83 -12.60 -13.75
N ASN A 91 -8.25 -13.87 -13.79
CA ASN A 91 -8.01 -14.92 -12.79
C ASN A 91 -8.57 -14.58 -11.39
N ILE A 92 -9.87 -14.86 -11.30
CA ILE A 92 -10.70 -15.09 -10.10
C ILE A 92 -9.89 -15.54 -8.88
N HIS A 93 -10.19 -14.96 -7.72
CA HIS A 93 -10.22 -15.67 -6.43
C HIS A 93 -11.47 -15.18 -5.68
N GLU A 94 -12.03 -16.06 -4.85
CA GLU A 94 -13.36 -15.95 -4.20
C GLU A 94 -13.50 -14.81 -3.19
#